data_AF-A0A7V3JIJ6-F1
#
_entry.id   AF-A0A7V3JIJ6-F1
#
_cell.length_a   1.000
_cell.length_b   1.000
_cell.length_c   1.000
_cell.angle_alpha   90.00
_cell.angle_beta   90.00
_cell.angle_gamma   90.00
#
_symmetry.space_group_name_H-M   'P 1'
#
loop_
_entity.id
_entity.type
_entity.pdbx_description
1 polymer ?
#
loop_
_entity_poly.entity_id
_entity_poly.type
_entity_poly.pdbx_seq_one_letter_code
_entity_poly.pdbx_strand_id
1 'polypeptide(L)'
;MAIYLGVEVLALRLLRRFATVRVSTGLVVHLLLVFFGAALPTILAALLYPTYTYGPLHFLNYFYTLFAIAEGTSQPWGPSLATFLGGTGAVVLGLNLPGVIREMGQVRIALPARVAEEEQARRPAPPPPASRESPWD
;
A
#
# COMPACT_ATOMS: atom_id res chain seq x y z
N MET A 1 6.27 -5.73 -5.54
CA MET A 1 5.45 -5.99 -4.33
C MET A 1 4.30 -5.00 -4.13
N ALA A 2 4.51 -3.68 -4.23
CA ALA A 2 3.43 -2.69 -4.04
C ALA A 2 2.18 -2.93 -4.93
N ILE A 3 2.37 -3.33 -6.19
CA ILE A 3 1.27 -3.66 -7.11
C ILE A 3 0.43 -4.83 -6.57
N TYR A 4 1.06 -5.87 -6.02
CA TYR A 4 0.35 -7.02 -5.43
C TYR A 4 -0.55 -6.59 -4.27
N LEU A 5 -0.05 -5.73 -3.37
CA LEU A 5 -0.83 -5.19 -2.27
C LEU A 5 -2.02 -4.35 -2.77
N GLY A 6 -1.80 -3.50 -3.77
CA GLY A 6 -2.88 -2.69 -4.34
C GLY A 6 -3.95 -3.54 -5.04
N VAL A 7 -3.55 -4.62 -5.72
CA VAL A 7 -4.48 -5.59 -6.32
C VAL A 7 -5.21 -6.39 -5.24
N GLU A 8 -4.53 -6.79 -4.17
CA GLU A 8 -5.14 -7.47 -3.02
C GLU A 8 -6.25 -6.63 -2.40
N VAL A 9 -6.02 -5.32 -2.16
CA VAL A 9 -7.05 -4.42 -1.62
C VAL A 9 -8.28 -4.36 -2.53
N LEU A 10 -8.08 -4.31 -3.86
CA LEU A 10 -9.17 -4.33 -4.83
C LEU A 10 -9.92 -5.66 -4.81
N ALA A 11 -9.18 -6.78 -4.77
CA ALA A 11 -9.75 -8.12 -4.71
C ALA A 11 -10.57 -8.33 -3.43
N LEU A 12 -10.05 -7.91 -2.27
CA LEU A 12 -10.75 -7.99 -0.99
C LEU A 12 -11.96 -7.07 -0.96
N ARG A 13 -11.88 -5.86 -1.52
CA ARG A 13 -13.03 -4.95 -1.64
C ARG A 13 -14.13 -5.56 -2.50
N LEU A 14 -13.77 -6.22 -3.60
CA LEU A 14 -14.72 -6.94 -4.45
C LEU A 14 -15.32 -8.14 -3.71
N LEU A 15 -14.50 -8.95 -3.05
CA LEU A 15 -14.95 -10.12 -2.31
C LEU A 15 -15.90 -9.77 -1.16
N ARG A 16 -15.64 -8.65 -0.47
CA ARG A 16 -16.52 -8.09 0.57
C ARG A 16 -17.91 -7.71 0.06
N ARG A 17 -18.12 -7.56 -1.25
CA ARG A 17 -19.47 -7.37 -1.81
C ARG A 17 -20.32 -8.63 -1.77
N PHE A 18 -19.69 -9.81 -1.69
CA PHE A 18 -20.37 -11.10 -1.77
C PHE A 18 -20.35 -11.88 -0.46
N ALA A 19 -19.36 -11.64 0.42
CA ALA A 19 -19.21 -12.37 1.67
C ALA A 19 -18.54 -11.54 2.78
N THR A 20 -18.74 -11.94 4.04
CA THR A 20 -17.99 -11.39 5.17
C THR A 20 -16.56 -11.93 5.16
N VAL A 21 -15.60 -11.06 4.89
CA VAL A 21 -14.18 -11.42 4.76
C VAL A 21 -13.47 -11.29 6.11
N ARG A 22 -12.85 -12.39 6.59
CA ARG A 22 -12.01 -12.39 7.80
C ARG A 22 -10.58 -11.98 7.45
N VAL A 23 -9.81 -11.56 8.46
CA VAL A 23 -8.39 -11.19 8.29
C VAL A 23 -7.58 -12.34 7.68
N SER A 24 -7.85 -13.59 8.10
CA SER A 24 -7.21 -14.78 7.55
C SER A 24 -7.44 -14.96 6.05
N THR A 25 -8.60 -14.55 5.54
CA THR A 25 -8.90 -14.60 4.10
C THR A 25 -8.01 -13.63 3.33
N GLY A 26 -7.68 -12.47 3.90
CA GLY A 26 -6.70 -11.54 3.32
C GLY A 26 -5.35 -12.20 3.09
N LEU A 27 -4.81 -12.85 4.12
CA LEU A 27 -3.55 -13.58 4.03
C LEU A 27 -3.58 -14.66 2.94
N VAL A 28 -4.65 -15.45 2.88
CA VAL A 28 -4.80 -16.49 1.84
C VAL A 28 -4.83 -15.87 0.44
N VAL A 29 -5.61 -14.81 0.25
CA VAL A 29 -5.68 -14.09 -1.04
C VAL A 29 -4.31 -13.53 -1.43
N HIS A 30 -3.57 -12.95 -0.47
CA HIS A 30 -2.21 -12.47 -0.70
C HIS A 30 -1.26 -13.60 -1.12
N LEU A 31 -1.26 -14.71 -0.39
CA LEU A 31 -0.42 -15.87 -0.70
C LEU A 31 -0.75 -16.43 -2.08
N LEU A 32 -2.03 -16.52 -2.45
CA LEU A 32 -2.45 -16.95 -3.78
C LEU A 32 -1.99 -15.97 -4.86
N LEU A 33 -2.14 -14.66 -4.65
CA LEU A 33 -1.69 -13.62 -5.57
C LEU A 33 -0.18 -13.71 -5.83
N VAL A 34 0.62 -13.84 -4.77
CA VAL A 34 2.07 -13.99 -4.87
C VAL A 34 2.44 -15.32 -5.53
N PHE A 35 1.76 -16.41 -5.14
CA PHE A 35 1.98 -17.73 -5.70
C PHE A 35 1.68 -17.75 -7.20
N PHE A 36 0.51 -17.32 -7.64
CA PHE A 36 0.17 -17.24 -9.07
C PHE A 36 1.06 -16.24 -9.80
N GLY A 37 1.40 -15.11 -9.17
CA GLY A 37 2.31 -14.11 -9.72
C GLY A 37 3.72 -14.63 -9.99
N ALA A 38 4.17 -15.67 -9.29
CA ALA A 38 5.47 -16.31 -9.51
C ALA A 38 5.36 -17.61 -10.32
N ALA A 39 4.44 -18.49 -9.94
CA ALA A 39 4.28 -19.82 -10.52
C ALA A 39 3.74 -19.76 -11.96
N LEU A 40 2.72 -18.94 -12.22
CA LEU A 40 2.10 -18.88 -13.55
C LEU A 40 3.10 -18.41 -14.63
N PRO A 41 3.86 -17.31 -14.44
CA PRO A 41 4.91 -16.94 -15.39
C PRO A 41 5.97 -18.02 -15.59
N THR A 42 6.36 -18.72 -14.52
CA THR A 42 7.40 -19.76 -14.59
C THR A 42 6.91 -20.95 -15.40
N ILE A 43 5.68 -21.42 -15.16
CA ILE A 43 5.06 -22.52 -15.91
C ILE A 43 4.90 -22.12 -17.37
N LEU A 44 4.36 -20.93 -17.65
CA LEU A 44 4.18 -20.46 -19.03
C LEU A 44 5.51 -20.29 -19.75
N ALA A 45 6.55 -19.77 -19.08
CA ALA A 45 7.87 -19.65 -19.67
C ALA A 45 8.48 -21.02 -20.00
N ALA A 46 8.36 -22.00 -19.09
CA ALA A 46 8.85 -23.37 -19.33
C ALA A 46 8.12 -24.07 -20.50
N LEU A 47 6.86 -23.72 -20.75
CA LEU A 47 6.09 -24.26 -21.87
C LEU A 47 6.39 -23.57 -23.20
N LEU A 48 6.60 -22.25 -23.18
CA LEU A 48 6.70 -21.42 -24.39
C LEU A 48 8.14 -21.19 -24.85
N TYR A 49 9.12 -21.27 -23.96
CA TYR A 49 10.53 -20.98 -24.26
C TYR A 49 11.40 -22.20 -23.92
N PRO A 50 12.06 -22.81 -24.92
CA PRO A 50 12.93 -23.98 -24.70
C PRO A 50 14.24 -23.61 -23.98
N THR A 51 14.63 -22.33 -24.00
CA THR A 51 15.78 -21.79 -23.28
C THR A 51 15.32 -20.87 -22.17
N TYR A 52 15.89 -21.06 -20.97
CA TYR A 52 15.62 -20.24 -19.79
C TYR A 52 16.28 -18.87 -19.93
N THR A 53 15.66 -18.01 -20.73
CA THR A 53 16.08 -16.62 -20.93
C THR A 53 15.05 -15.69 -20.31
N TYR A 54 15.51 -14.68 -19.57
CA TYR A 54 14.61 -13.66 -19.03
C TYR A 54 13.86 -12.96 -20.17
N GLY A 55 12.55 -12.82 -20.01
CA GLY A 55 11.67 -12.22 -21.02
C GLY A 55 10.42 -11.58 -20.42
N PRO A 56 9.52 -11.03 -21.26
CA PRO A 56 8.36 -10.26 -20.82
C PRO A 56 7.41 -11.00 -19.87
N LEU A 57 7.28 -12.33 -20.00
CA LEU A 57 6.47 -13.13 -19.08
C LEU A 57 6.96 -13.01 -17.63
N HIS A 58 8.26 -12.86 -17.43
CA HIS A 58 8.86 -12.77 -16.10
C HIS A 58 8.65 -11.43 -15.41
N PHE A 59 8.11 -10.41 -16.10
CA PHE A 59 7.83 -9.10 -15.49
C PHE A 59 6.86 -9.20 -14.30
N LEU A 60 5.98 -10.19 -14.31
CA LEU A 60 5.06 -10.47 -13.21
C LEU A 60 5.75 -11.25 -12.08
N ASN A 61 6.77 -12.05 -12.40
CA ASN A 61 7.52 -12.84 -11.41
C ASN A 61 8.55 -11.97 -10.69
N TYR A 62 8.11 -11.38 -9.57
CA TYR A 62 8.94 -10.51 -8.75
C TYR A 62 10.22 -11.19 -8.24
N PHE A 63 10.15 -12.45 -7.83
CA PHE A 63 11.30 -13.17 -7.29
C PHE A 63 12.38 -13.38 -8.36
N TYR A 64 11.98 -13.82 -9.55
CA TYR A 64 12.90 -14.01 -10.67
C TYR A 64 13.48 -12.67 -11.16
N THR A 65 12.66 -11.62 -11.19
CA THR A 65 13.11 -10.26 -11.54
C THR A 65 14.15 -9.75 -10.55
N LEU A 66 13.92 -9.94 -9.24
CA LEU A 66 14.85 -9.51 -8.21
C LEU A 66 16.16 -10.29 -8.26
N PHE A 67 16.08 -11.60 -8.48
CA PHE A 67 17.24 -12.46 -8.68
C PHE A 67 18.05 -12.02 -9.91
N ALA A 68 17.41 -11.79 -11.05
CA ALA A 68 18.07 -11.37 -12.28
C ALA A 68 18.76 -9.99 -12.14
N ILE A 69 18.16 -9.07 -11.39
CA ILE A 69 18.77 -7.78 -11.05
C ILE A 69 19.99 -7.98 -10.14
N ALA A 70 19.89 -8.85 -9.14
CA ALA A 70 21.00 -9.14 -8.21
C ALA A 70 22.20 -9.79 -8.91
N GLU A 71 21.97 -10.63 -9.92
CA GLU A 71 23.03 -11.22 -10.75
C GLU A 71 23.66 -10.22 -11.74
N GLY A 72 23.16 -8.99 -11.82
CA GLY A 72 23.70 -7.96 -12.72
C GLY A 72 23.47 -8.27 -14.20
N THR A 73 22.53 -9.16 -14.53
CA THR A 73 22.16 -9.41 -15.92
C THR A 73 21.64 -8.11 -16.54
N SER A 74 22.32 -7.61 -17.58
CA SER A 74 21.87 -6.43 -18.30
C SER A 74 20.58 -6.78 -19.03
N GLN A 75 19.47 -6.34 -18.45
CA GLN A 75 18.13 -6.64 -18.95
C GLN A 75 17.89 -5.82 -20.23
N PRO A 76 17.83 -6.44 -21.43
CA PRO A 76 17.49 -5.69 -22.66
C PRO A 76 16.10 -5.04 -22.58
N TRP A 77 15.28 -5.50 -21.63
CA TRP A 77 13.92 -5.06 -21.40
C TRP A 77 13.74 -4.00 -20.30
N GLY A 78 14.82 -3.46 -19.73
CA GLY A 78 14.77 -2.52 -18.60
C GLY A 78 13.76 -1.36 -18.77
N PRO A 79 13.79 -0.61 -19.89
CA PRO A 79 12.83 0.46 -20.14
C PRO A 79 11.38 -0.04 -20.24
N SER A 80 11.14 -1.13 -20.98
CA SER A 80 9.81 -1.73 -21.13
C SER A 80 9.25 -2.24 -19.81
N LEU A 81 10.09 -2.86 -18.97
CA LEU A 81 9.75 -3.30 -17.63
C LEU A 81 9.35 -2.11 -16.75
N ALA A 82 10.14 -1.03 -16.77
CA ALA A 82 9.85 0.19 -16.02
C ALA A 82 8.51 0.82 -16.45
N THR A 83 8.26 0.93 -17.76
CA THR A 83 6.99 1.43 -18.29
C THR A 83 5.82 0.53 -17.90
N PHE A 84 5.98 -0.79 -17.99
CA PHE A 84 4.94 -1.76 -17.64
C PHE A 84 4.60 -1.71 -16.14
N LEU A 85 5.61 -1.78 -15.28
CA LEU A 85 5.43 -1.74 -13.82
C LEU A 85 4.91 -0.36 -13.37
N GLY A 86 5.45 0.73 -13.92
CA GLY A 86 5.02 2.08 -13.62
C GLY A 86 3.56 2.33 -14.05
N GLY A 87 3.21 1.94 -15.27
CA GLY A 87 1.85 2.03 -15.79
C GLY A 87 0.86 1.21 -14.97
N THR A 88 1.19 -0.06 -14.68
CA THR A 88 0.36 -0.93 -13.86
C THR A 88 0.21 -0.37 -12.44
N GLY A 89 1.29 0.13 -11.83
CA GLY A 89 1.26 0.77 -10.53
C GLY A 89 0.37 2.01 -10.49
N ALA A 90 0.46 2.88 -11.51
CA ALA A 90 -0.37 4.07 -11.64
C ALA A 90 -1.87 3.71 -11.76
N VAL A 91 -2.21 2.69 -12.56
CA VAL A 91 -3.59 2.20 -12.69
C VAL A 91 -4.09 1.65 -11.35
N VAL A 92 -3.33 0.79 -10.68
CA VAL A 92 -3.72 0.21 -9.39
C VAL A 92 -3.88 1.29 -8.32
N LEU A 93 -3.01 2.29 -8.31
CA LEU A 93 -3.14 3.46 -7.43
C LEU A 93 -4.42 4.25 -7.74
N GLY A 94 -4.68 4.53 -9.02
CA GLY A 94 -5.90 5.18 -9.51
C GLY A 94 -7.18 4.48 -9.06
N LEU A 95 -7.21 3.15 -9.12
CA LEU A 95 -8.36 2.36 -8.68
C LEU A 95 -8.53 2.34 -7.15
N ASN A 96 -7.45 2.51 -6.39
CA ASN A 96 -7.49 2.55 -4.93
C ASN A 96 -7.80 3.95 -4.35
N LEU A 97 -7.46 5.01 -5.08
CA LEU A 97 -7.64 6.43 -4.71
C LEU A 97 -9.03 6.77 -4.13
N PRO A 98 -10.16 6.36 -4.73
CA PRO A 98 -11.48 6.68 -4.19
C PRO A 98 -11.73 6.13 -2.78
N GLY A 99 -11.12 4.98 -2.44
CA GLY A 99 -11.20 4.42 -1.10
C GLY A 99 -10.39 5.24 -0.10
N VAL A 100 -9.16 5.58 -0.48
CA VAL A 100 -8.26 6.40 0.35
C VAL A 100 -8.87 7.78 0.62
N ILE A 101 -9.47 8.43 -0.38
CA ILE A 101 -10.13 9.73 -0.23
C ILE A 101 -11.29 9.65 0.77
N ARG A 102 -12.10 8.59 0.71
CA ARG A 102 -13.22 8.38 1.65
C ARG A 102 -12.72 8.20 3.08
N GLU A 103 -11.66 7.42 3.28
CA GLU A 103 -11.05 7.22 4.59
C GLU A 103 -10.46 8.53 5.14
N MET A 104 -9.75 9.30 4.31
CA MET A 104 -9.21 10.62 4.69
C MET A 104 -10.31 11.63 5.03
N GLY A 105 -11.47 11.55 4.37
CA GLY A 105 -12.63 12.37 4.70
C GLY A 105 -13.23 12.06 6.07
N GLN A 106 -13.23 10.79 6.49
CA GLN A 106 -13.75 10.38 7.80
C GLN A 106 -12.84 10.80 8.97
N VAL A 107 -11.53 10.93 8.74
CA VAL A 107 -10.59 11.43 9.76
C VAL A 107 -10.81 12.93 10.05
N ARG A 108 -11.47 13.67 9.15
CA ARG A 108 -11.85 15.08 9.36
C ARG A 108 -13.18 15.29 10.08
N ILE A 109 -13.76 14.25 10.69
CA ILE A 109 -14.90 14.47 11.59
C ILE A 109 -14.36 15.30 12.76
N ALA A 110 -14.91 16.52 12.92
CA ALA A 110 -14.53 17.46 13.95
C ALA A 110 -14.49 16.79 15.32
N LEU A 111 -13.51 17.18 16.15
CA LEU A 111 -13.41 16.76 17.55
C LEU A 111 -14.82 16.86 18.18
N PRO A 112 -15.38 15.77 18.76
CA PRO A 112 -16.73 15.81 19.30
C PRO A 112 -16.84 16.97 20.29
N ALA A 113 -17.93 17.74 20.23
CA ALA A 113 -18.11 18.95 21.06
C ALA A 113 -17.83 18.69 22.55
N ARG A 114 -18.20 17.50 23.04
CA ARG A 114 -17.92 17.04 24.40
C ARG A 114 -16.42 16.98 24.75
N VAL A 115 -15.57 16.58 23.82
CA VAL A 115 -14.10 16.52 24.04
C VAL A 115 -13.52 17.93 24.02
N ALA A 116 -14.03 18.82 23.16
CA ALA A 116 -13.64 20.23 23.16
C ALA A 116 -14.03 20.94 24.48
N GLU A 117 -15.23 20.65 25.01
CA GLU A 117 -15.70 21.16 26.29
C GLU A 117 -14.86 20.64 27.48
N GLU A 118 -14.52 19.35 27.49
CA GLU A 118 -13.67 18.76 28.52
C GLU A 118 -12.24 19.32 28.49
N GLU A 119 -11.68 19.57 27.31
CA GLU A 119 -10.36 20.16 27.13
C GLU A 119 -10.34 21.64 27.56
N GLN A 120 -11.43 22.36 27.33
CA GLN A 120 -11.61 23.73 27.79
C GLN A 120 -11.79 23.83 29.31
N ALA A 121 -12.46 22.85 29.93
CA ALA A 121 -12.58 22.73 31.38
C ALA A 121 -11.25 22.34 32.07
N ARG A 122 -10.34 21.67 31.36
CA ARG A 122 -9.00 21.30 31.86
C ARG A 122 -7.93 22.37 31.61
N ARG A 123 -8.25 23.49 30.95
CA ARG A 123 -7.28 24.58 30.79
C ARG A 123 -6.98 25.18 32.17
N PRO A 124 -5.72 25.13 32.63
CA PRO A 124 -5.35 25.78 33.88
C PRO A 124 -5.62 27.27 33.75
N ALA A 125 -6.13 27.88 34.84
CA ALA A 125 -6.35 29.31 34.90
C ALA A 125 -5.04 30.05 34.56
N PRO A 126 -5.10 31.17 33.81
CA PRO A 126 -3.92 31.96 33.55
C PRO A 126 -3.27 32.33 34.89
N PRO A 127 -1.93 32.20 35.02
CA PRO A 127 -1.26 32.57 36.25
C PRO A 127 -1.60 34.03 36.58
N PRO A 128 -1.86 34.35 37.87
CA PRO A 128 -2.12 35.73 38.26
C PRO A 128 -0.99 36.64 37.77
N PRO A 129 -1.29 37.89 37.38
CA PRO A 129 -0.27 38.82 36.93
C PRO A 129 0.80 38.88 38.02
N ALA A 130 2.06 38.60 37.65
CA ALA A 130 3.18 38.68 38.57
C ALA A 130 3.21 40.12 39.12
N SER A 131 2.80 40.31 40.38
CA SER A 131 3.08 41.54 41.08
C SER A 131 4.60 41.65 41.11
N ARG A 132 5.12 42.61 40.34
CA ARG A 132 6.50 43.08 40.48
C ARG A 132 6.62 43.79 41.81
N GLU A 133 6.65 43.01 42.89
CA GLU A 133 7.21 43.48 44.15
C GLU A 133 8.39 42.55 44.41
N SER A 134 9.51 42.96 43.82
CA SER A 134 10.82 42.53 44.26
C SER A 134 10.96 42.93 45.73
N PRO A 135 11.31 42.02 46.65
CA PRO A 135 11.59 42.38 48.04
C PRO A 135 12.92 43.16 48.21
N TRP A 136 13.52 43.60 47.10
CA TRP A 136 14.77 44.34 47.03
C TRP A 136 14.65 45.71 46.32
N ASP A 137 13.43 46.19 46.06
CA ASP A 137 13.16 47.60 45.72
C ASP A 137 12.72 48.39 46.96
#